data_AF-A0A2E9VTJ5-F1
#
_entry.id   AF-A0A2E9VTJ5-F1
#
_cell.length_a   1.000
_cell.length_b   1.000
_cell.length_c   1.000
_cell.angle_alpha   90.00
_cell.angle_beta   90.00
_cell.angle_gamma   90.00
#
_symmetry.space_group_name_H-M   'P 1'
#
loop_
_entity.id
_entity.type
_entity.pdbx_description
1 polymer ?
#
loop_
_entity_poly.entity_id
_entity_poly.type
_entity_poly.pdbx_seq_one_letter_code
_entity_poly.pdbx_strand_id
1 'polypeptide(L)'
;MSCISIYRPGGTALDEPSIIPFPRLRLKAYREDEQSNSTLNRARLLHDNTSCRSCGSCAVDPLELNDADLNSAGRTIPGTATIVAFHCNKCYHEWPARS
;
A
#
# COMPACT_ATOMS: atom_id res chain seq x y z
N MET A 1 20.80 -0.58 11.91
CA MET A 1 20.65 -1.47 13.08
C MET A 1 19.59 -0.85 13.99
N SER A 2 18.38 -1.39 14.01
CA SER A 2 17.27 -0.81 14.80
C SER A 2 17.22 -1.47 16.17
N CYS A 3 17.51 -0.71 17.23
CA CYS A 3 17.48 -1.16 18.62
C CYS A 3 16.15 -0.75 19.28
N ILE A 4 15.12 -1.57 19.12
CA ILE A 4 13.92 -1.43 19.94
C ILE A 4 14.27 -1.92 21.35
N SER A 5 14.26 -1.01 22.32
CA SER A 5 14.34 -1.36 23.74
C SER A 5 12.94 -1.56 24.31
N ILE A 6 12.66 -2.74 24.82
CA ILE A 6 11.40 -3.04 25.50
C ILE A 6 11.41 -2.30 26.85
N TYR A 7 10.49 -1.36 27.02
CA TYR A 7 10.28 -0.68 28.29
C TYR A 7 9.76 -1.67 29.34
N ARG A 8 10.50 -1.82 30.45
CA ARG A 8 10.05 -2.55 31.64
C ARG A 8 9.71 -1.56 32.74
N PRO A 9 8.45 -1.43 33.16
CA PRO A 9 8.11 -0.58 34.29
C PRO A 9 8.72 -1.15 35.57
N GLY A 10 9.47 -0.33 36.30
CA GLY A 10 10.00 -0.64 37.63
C GLY A 10 8.91 -0.48 38.68
N GLY A 11 7.95 -1.40 38.72
CA GLY A 11 6.88 -1.43 39.72
C GLY A 11 6.96 -2.72 40.55
N THR A 12 7.00 -2.58 41.88
CA THR A 12 6.96 -3.69 42.83
C THR A 12 5.70 -4.52 42.63
N ALA A 13 5.89 -5.84 42.60
CA ALA A 13 4.87 -6.85 42.40
C ALA A 13 3.61 -6.60 43.23
N LEU A 14 2.45 -6.49 42.56
CA LEU A 14 1.11 -6.98 42.94
C LEU A 14 -0.03 -6.43 42.04
N ASP A 15 0.25 -5.66 40.98
CA ASP A 15 -0.76 -5.39 39.95
C ASP A 15 -0.69 -6.45 38.85
N GLU A 16 -1.69 -7.33 38.80
CA GLU A 16 -1.95 -8.16 37.62
C GLU A 16 -2.03 -7.24 36.40
N PRO A 17 -1.31 -7.54 35.29
CA PRO A 17 -1.33 -6.64 34.14
C PRO A 17 -2.76 -6.48 33.66
N SER A 18 -3.28 -5.25 33.73
CA SER A 18 -4.56 -4.88 33.14
C SER A 18 -4.44 -5.06 31.62
N ILE A 19 -4.82 -6.24 31.13
CA ILE A 19 -4.96 -6.49 29.70
C ILE A 19 -6.20 -5.73 29.26
N ILE A 20 -6.01 -4.50 28.76
CA ILE A 20 -7.09 -3.73 28.15
C ILE A 20 -7.57 -4.54 26.93
N PRO A 21 -8.82 -5.04 26.92
CA PRO A 21 -9.30 -5.82 25.80
C PRO A 21 -9.32 -4.92 24.58
N PHE A 22 -8.67 -5.33 23.49
CA PHE A 22 -8.85 -4.68 22.20
C PHE A 22 -10.35 -4.73 21.90
N PRO A 23 -11.03 -3.59 21.75
CA PRO A 23 -12.41 -3.59 21.32
C PRO A 23 -12.44 -4.42 20.05
N ARG A 24 -13.21 -5.51 20.04
CA ARG A 24 -13.51 -6.25 18.82
C ARG A 24 -14.37 -5.31 17.99
N LEU A 25 -13.71 -4.40 17.28
CA LEU A 25 -14.31 -3.66 16.20
C LEU A 25 -14.84 -4.74 15.27
N ARG A 26 -16.16 -4.87 15.18
CA ARG A 26 -16.80 -5.56 14.04
C ARG A 26 -16.50 -4.69 12.83
N LEU A 27 -15.26 -4.75 12.35
CA LEU A 27 -14.86 -4.21 11.07
C LEU A 27 -15.76 -4.90 10.04
N LYS A 28 -16.42 -4.08 9.23
CA LYS A 28 -17.32 -4.50 8.16
C LYS A 28 -16.56 -5.45 7.23
N ALA A 29 -16.69 -6.76 7.45
CA ALA A 29 -16.05 -7.81 6.65
C ALA A 29 -16.33 -7.67 5.14
N TYR A 30 -17.42 -7.01 4.76
CA TYR A 30 -17.79 -6.74 3.37
C TYR A 30 -16.86 -5.80 2.60
N ARG A 31 -16.04 -4.96 3.27
CA ARG A 31 -15.08 -4.09 2.57
C ARG A 31 -13.72 -4.76 2.35
N GLU A 32 -13.35 -5.72 3.18
CA GLU A 32 -12.01 -6.32 3.16
C GLU A 32 -11.78 -7.21 1.92
N ASP A 33 -12.78 -7.94 1.46
CA ASP A 33 -12.66 -8.78 0.24
C ASP A 33 -12.49 -7.97 -1.04
N GLU A 34 -13.23 -6.87 -1.20
CA GLU A 34 -13.11 -5.97 -2.36
C GLU A 34 -11.76 -5.23 -2.36
N GLN A 35 -11.34 -4.70 -1.20
CA GLN A 35 -10.04 -4.01 -1.07
C GLN A 35 -8.84 -4.96 -1.25
N SER A 36 -8.92 -6.19 -0.74
CA SER A 36 -7.84 -7.17 -0.86
C SER A 36 -7.65 -7.62 -2.32
N ASN A 37 -8.75 -7.87 -3.05
CA ASN A 37 -8.69 -8.15 -4.48
C ASN A 37 -8.13 -6.97 -5.28
N SER A 38 -8.52 -5.73 -4.96
CA SER A 38 -7.99 -4.53 -5.60
C SER A 38 -6.47 -4.38 -5.39
N THR A 39 -5.99 -4.59 -4.15
CA THR A 39 -4.57 -4.48 -3.81
C THR A 39 -3.73 -5.54 -4.53
N LEU A 40 -4.21 -6.79 -4.57
CA LEU A 40 -3.53 -7.88 -5.28
C LEU A 40 -3.49 -7.65 -6.80
N ASN A 41 -4.60 -7.18 -7.38
CA ASN A 41 -4.65 -6.86 -8.81
C ASN A 41 -3.67 -5.75 -9.15
N ARG A 42 -3.57 -4.70 -8.32
CA ARG A 42 -2.57 -3.64 -8.48
C ARG A 42 -1.14 -4.17 -8.39
N ALA A 43 -0.85 -5.04 -7.42
CA ALA A 43 0.49 -5.63 -7.28
C ALA A 43 0.90 -6.44 -8.52
N ARG A 44 -0.03 -7.23 -9.07
CA ARG A 44 0.16 -7.97 -10.33
C ARG A 44 0.40 -7.00 -11.49
N LEU A 45 -0.43 -5.97 -11.62
CA LEU A 45 -0.30 -4.95 -12.66
C LEU A 45 1.09 -4.28 -12.62
N LEU A 46 1.58 -3.91 -11.44
CA LEU A 46 2.92 -3.34 -11.29
C LEU A 46 4.01 -4.35 -11.66
N HIS A 47 3.88 -5.60 -11.22
CA HIS A 47 4.85 -6.66 -11.51
C HIS A 47 4.99 -6.93 -13.01
N ASP A 48 3.86 -7.06 -13.71
CA ASP A 48 3.80 -7.33 -15.15
C ASP A 48 4.34 -6.17 -16.00
N ASN A 49 4.49 -4.98 -15.43
CA ASN A 49 4.97 -3.78 -16.11
C ASN A 49 6.29 -3.25 -15.50
N THR A 50 7.05 -4.11 -14.82
CA THR A 50 8.38 -3.77 -14.27
C THR A 50 9.43 -3.40 -15.32
N SER A 51 9.22 -3.79 -16.59
CA SER A 51 10.16 -3.56 -17.69
C SER A 51 9.46 -3.01 -18.92
N CYS A 52 10.12 -2.09 -19.62
CA CYS A 52 9.61 -1.49 -20.84
C CYS A 52 9.51 -2.52 -21.96
N ARG A 53 8.33 -2.62 -22.58
CA ARG A 53 8.06 -3.55 -23.68
C ARG A 53 8.77 -3.19 -24.99
N SER A 54 9.28 -1.97 -25.12
CA SER A 54 9.99 -1.48 -26.30
C SER A 54 11.51 -1.59 -26.16
N CYS A 55 12.10 -1.19 -25.03
CA CYS A 55 13.55 -1.13 -24.84
C CYS A 55 14.12 -2.03 -23.73
N GLY A 56 13.27 -2.75 -22.99
CA GLY A 56 13.67 -3.64 -21.89
C GLY A 56 14.17 -2.95 -20.62
N SER A 57 14.15 -1.62 -20.55
CA SER A 57 14.58 -0.86 -19.35
C SER A 57 13.63 -1.05 -18.18
N CYS A 58 14.14 -1.12 -16.95
CA CYS A 58 13.34 -1.13 -15.72
C CYS A 58 12.93 0.28 -15.24
N ALA A 59 13.33 1.34 -15.96
CA ALA A 59 12.94 2.71 -15.65
C ALA A 59 11.51 2.98 -16.15
N VAL A 60 10.54 2.35 -15.49
CA VAL A 60 9.11 2.43 -15.82
C VAL A 60 8.33 2.99 -14.64
N ASP A 61 7.56 4.05 -14.89
CA ASP A 61 6.69 4.66 -13.90
C ASP A 61 5.20 4.44 -14.28
N PRO A 62 4.33 4.17 -13.29
CA PRO A 62 2.89 4.15 -13.52
C PRO A 62 2.36 5.57 -13.74
N LEU A 63 1.41 5.71 -14.66
CA LEU A 63 0.62 6.92 -14.83
C LEU A 63 -0.70 6.74 -14.09
N GLU A 64 -0.96 7.61 -13.11
CA GLU A 64 -2.09 7.53 -12.20
C GLU A 64 -3.07 8.70 -12.42
N LEU A 65 -4.36 8.45 -12.15
CA LEU A 65 -5.37 9.51 -12.10
C LEU A 65 -5.27 10.30 -10.78
N ASN A 66 -5.84 11.50 -10.77
CA ASN A 66 -5.95 12.33 -9.56
C ASN A 66 -7.15 11.90 -8.69
N ASP A 67 -7.31 10.60 -8.45
CA ASP A 67 -8.41 9.97 -7.72
C ASP A 67 -7.93 9.18 -6.48
N ALA A 68 -6.70 9.46 -6.02
CA ALA A 68 -6.16 8.86 -4.81
C ALA A 68 -7.07 9.14 -3.60
N ASP A 69 -7.33 8.10 -2.80
CA ASP A 69 -7.91 8.25 -1.47
C ASP A 69 -7.13 9.27 -0.62
N LEU A 70 -7.84 10.01 0.22
CA LEU A 70 -7.25 10.99 1.13
C LEU A 70 -7.20 10.44 2.55
N ASN A 71 -6.11 10.73 3.26
CA ASN A 71 -6.01 10.47 4.68
C ASN A 71 -6.81 11.51 5.50
N SER A 72 -6.85 11.35 6.82
CA SER A 72 -7.54 12.28 7.73
C SER A 72 -6.99 13.71 7.70
N ALA A 73 -5.75 13.90 7.22
CA ALA A 73 -5.13 15.20 7.03
C ALA A 73 -5.33 15.78 5.61
N GLY A 74 -6.17 15.14 4.78
CA GLY A 74 -6.46 15.57 3.42
C GLY A 74 -5.32 15.34 2.42
N ARG A 75 -4.31 14.53 2.77
CA ARG A 75 -3.20 14.19 1.87
C ARG A 75 -3.51 12.89 1.13
N THR A 76 -3.06 12.78 -0.11
CA THR A 76 -3.22 11.57 -0.91
C THR A 76 -2.50 10.39 -0.27
N ILE A 77 -3.17 9.23 -0.28
CA ILE A 77 -2.61 7.96 0.14
C ILE A 77 -1.88 7.37 -1.08
N PRO A 78 -0.56 7.11 -0.99
CA PRO A 78 0.15 6.51 -2.10
C PRO A 78 -0.38 5.11 -2.44
N GLY A 79 -0.51 4.82 -3.73
CA GLY A 79 -0.91 3.50 -4.21
C GLY A 79 -2.42 3.22 -4.21
N THR A 80 -3.25 4.19 -3.83
CA THR A 80 -4.72 4.09 -3.94
C THR A 80 -5.28 4.73 -5.20
N ALA A 81 -4.48 5.50 -5.94
CA ALA A 81 -4.88 6.06 -7.23
C ALA A 81 -5.02 4.97 -8.30
N THR A 82 -5.91 5.23 -9.26
CA THR A 82 -6.12 4.34 -10.40
C THR A 82 -4.95 4.46 -11.38
N ILE A 83 -4.25 3.35 -11.65
CA ILE A 83 -3.23 3.28 -12.70
C ILE A 83 -3.93 3.13 -14.05
N VAL A 84 -3.64 4.03 -14.99
CA VAL A 84 -4.23 4.01 -16.35
C VAL A 84 -3.23 3.57 -17.42
N ALA A 85 -1.94 3.81 -17.19
CA ALA A 85 -0.88 3.51 -18.15
C ALA A 85 0.48 3.40 -17.46
N PHE A 86 1.50 3.09 -18.25
CA PHE A 86 2.89 3.08 -17.84
C PHE A 86 3.73 3.88 -18.84
N HIS A 87 4.77 4.52 -18.32
CA HIS A 87 5.69 5.35 -19.07
C HIS A 87 7.13 4.89 -18.84
N CYS A 88 7.93 4.74 -19.90
CA CYS A 88 9.35 4.47 -19.77
C CYS A 88 10.19 5.75 -19.79
N ASN A 89 10.87 6.06 -18.68
CA ASN A 89 11.75 7.23 -18.57
C ASN A 89 13.02 7.17 -19.44
N LYS A 90 13.29 6.05 -20.11
CA LYS A 90 14.47 5.88 -20.99
C LYS A 90 14.16 6.12 -22.46
N CYS A 91 13.14 5.44 -22.99
CA CYS A 91 12.76 5.54 -24.41
C CYS A 91 11.46 6.30 -24.65
N TYR A 92 10.82 6.80 -23.58
CA TYR A 92 9.56 7.57 -23.60
C TYR A 92 8.38 6.82 -24.23
N HIS A 93 8.47 5.49 -24.33
CA HIS A 93 7.35 4.67 -24.78
C HIS A 93 6.30 4.56 -23.66
N GLU A 94 5.04 4.73 -24.03
CA GLU A 94 3.88 4.61 -23.15
C GLU A 94 2.95 3.48 -23.60
N TRP A 95 2.33 2.80 -22.64
CA TRP A 95 1.37 1.75 -22.94
C TRP A 95 0.28 1.67 -21.87
N PRO A 96 -0.95 1.23 -22.24
CA PRO A 96 -2.07 1.19 -21.31
C PRO A 96 -1.90 0.10 -20.25
N ALA A 97 -2.40 0.38 -19.06
CA ALA A 97 -2.63 -0.62 -18.03
C ALA A 97 -3.77 -1.54 -18.51
N ARG A 98 -3.43 -2.76 -18.91
CA ARG A 98 -4.43 -3.75 -19.31
C ARG A 98 -4.96 -4.40 -18.03
N SER A 99 -6.24 -4.18 -17.75
CA SER A 99 -7.03 -4.87 -16.71
C SER A 99 -7.31 -6.32 -17.10
#